data_AF-A0A1I2H4A5-F1
#
_entry.id   AF-A0A1I2H4A5-F1
#
_cell.length_a   1.000
_cell.length_b   1.000
_cell.length_c   1.000
_cell.angle_alpha   90.00
_cell.angle_beta   90.00
_cell.angle_gamma   90.00
#
_symmetry.space_group_name_H-M   'P 1'
#
loop_
_entity.id
_entity.type
_entity.pdbx_description
1 polymer ?
#
loop_
_entity_poly.entity_id
_entity_poly.type
_entity_poly.pdbx_seq_one_letter_code
_entity_poly.pdbx_strand_id
1 'polypeptide(L)'
;MLDVPFRMLSPVPLAPYRLRARLRAAGLAARVMDLKPVLVAKIGRGAYRELSENLEVGKFGEWLFSAHASDDRVEPDDDELLDRFADDLAPLRVVGDPRRWLRRIRDEVVPEFLRDACAHVEAAGVPAAVGFACESFQTNAALALGRRLKRRHPRLKLVLGGIGVHDEWTADSFQLAPWVDAVAPAGTDELLVPLFKALVAG
;
A
#
# COMPACT_ATOMS: atom_id res chain seq x y z
N MET A 1 -0.88 -8.07 -8.93
CA MET A 1 -0.50 -6.69 -8.59
C MET A 1 -1.64 -6.04 -7.84
N LEU A 2 -1.35 -5.44 -6.68
CA LEU A 2 -2.28 -4.64 -5.90
C LEU A 2 -1.88 -3.17 -6.01
N ASP A 3 -2.86 -2.32 -6.31
CA ASP A 3 -2.76 -0.87 -6.24
C ASP A 3 -3.47 -0.41 -4.96
N VAL A 4 -2.69 0.06 -3.99
CA VAL A 4 -3.15 0.44 -2.65
C VAL A 4 -3.60 1.92 -2.62
N PRO A 5 -4.23 2.41 -1.53
CA PRO A 5 -4.66 3.81 -1.41
C PRO A 5 -3.53 4.84 -1.51
N PHE A 6 -3.89 6.12 -1.53
CA PHE A 6 -3.03 7.33 -1.61
C PHE A 6 -2.46 7.70 -2.97
N ARG A 7 -2.68 6.87 -4.01
CA ARG A 7 -2.60 7.31 -5.40
C ARG A 7 -3.90 8.00 -5.81
N MET A 8 -3.80 8.93 -6.77
CA MET A 8 -4.96 9.59 -7.39
C MET A 8 -5.95 8.56 -7.97
N LEU A 9 -7.24 8.90 -8.00
CA LEU A 9 -8.27 8.03 -8.59
C LEU A 9 -8.20 7.95 -10.12
N SER A 10 -7.58 8.94 -10.75
CA SER A 10 -7.38 9.03 -12.20
C SER A 10 -6.14 9.87 -12.49
N PRO A 11 -5.34 9.53 -13.52
CA PRO A 11 -5.52 8.40 -14.44
C PRO A 11 -5.18 7.04 -13.80
N VAL A 12 -5.63 5.95 -14.43
CA VAL A 12 -5.28 4.58 -14.04
C VAL A 12 -3.77 4.38 -14.24
N PRO A 13 -3.02 3.83 -13.26
CA PRO A 13 -1.58 3.67 -13.39
C PRO A 13 -1.24 2.61 -14.45
N LEU A 14 -0.41 2.96 -15.44
CA LEU A 14 -0.09 2.06 -16.56
C LEU A 14 0.90 0.94 -16.17
N ALA A 15 1.84 1.22 -15.26
CA ALA A 15 2.90 0.30 -14.86
C ALA A 15 2.40 -1.11 -14.44
N PRO A 16 1.44 -1.25 -13.50
CA PRO A 16 0.96 -2.57 -13.10
C PRO A 16 0.27 -3.34 -14.25
N TYR A 17 -0.36 -2.64 -15.20
CA TYR A 17 -0.99 -3.28 -16.36
C TYR A 17 0.03 -3.72 -17.41
N ARG A 18 1.12 -2.95 -17.60
CA ARG A 18 2.26 -3.35 -18.44
C ARG A 18 2.93 -4.61 -17.89
N LEU A 19 3.19 -4.65 -16.58
CA LEU A 19 3.72 -5.85 -15.93
C LEU A 19 2.77 -7.05 -16.08
N ARG A 20 1.46 -6.85 -15.88
CA ARG A 20 0.46 -7.91 -16.10
C ARG A 20 0.54 -8.48 -17.51
N ALA A 21 0.66 -7.64 -18.53
CA ALA A 21 0.79 -8.08 -19.92
C ALA A 21 2.07 -8.91 -20.13
N ARG A 22 3.21 -8.46 -19.59
CA ARG A 22 4.49 -9.18 -19.68
C ARG A 22 4.47 -10.53 -18.95
N LEU A 23 3.87 -10.59 -17.75
CA LEU A 23 3.72 -11.85 -17.01
C LEU A 23 2.85 -12.86 -17.77
N ARG A 24 1.74 -12.40 -18.37
CA ARG A 24 0.87 -13.25 -19.19
C ARG A 24 1.56 -13.76 -20.45
N ALA A 25 2.29 -12.89 -21.15
CA ALA A 25 3.10 -13.29 -22.30
C ALA A 25 4.16 -14.35 -21.93
N ALA A 26 4.64 -14.33 -20.68
CA ALA A 26 5.58 -15.30 -20.14
C ALA A 26 4.93 -16.58 -19.55
N GLY A 27 3.62 -16.77 -19.75
CA GLY A 27 2.88 -17.96 -19.32
C GLY A 27 2.32 -17.91 -17.89
N LEU A 28 2.43 -16.78 -17.19
CA LEU A 28 1.91 -16.63 -15.82
C LEU A 28 0.51 -16.02 -15.81
N ALA A 29 -0.41 -16.63 -15.08
CA ALA A 29 -1.70 -16.01 -14.77
C ALA A 29 -1.48 -14.76 -13.89
N ALA A 30 -1.88 -13.59 -14.40
CA ALA A 30 -1.69 -12.32 -13.68
C ALA A 30 -2.94 -11.44 -13.71
N ARG A 31 -3.17 -10.72 -12.61
CA ARG A 31 -4.25 -9.74 -12.42
C ARG A 31 -3.72 -8.46 -11.76
N VAL A 32 -4.33 -7.33 -12.09
CA VAL A 32 -4.19 -6.06 -11.36
C VAL A 32 -5.50 -5.84 -10.59
N MET A 33 -5.41 -5.48 -9.32
CA MET A 33 -6.55 -5.16 -8.47
C MET A 33 -6.36 -3.76 -7.90
N ASP A 34 -7.35 -2.91 -8.11
CA ASP A 34 -7.41 -1.56 -7.55
C ASP A 34 -8.16 -1.59 -6.22
N LEU A 35 -7.48 -1.22 -5.13
CA LEU A 35 -8.05 -1.20 -3.78
C LEU A 35 -8.47 0.21 -3.35
N LYS A 36 -8.21 1.25 -4.14
CA LYS A 36 -8.67 2.62 -3.83
C LYS A 36 -10.19 2.69 -3.64
N PRO A 37 -11.03 2.02 -4.47
CA PRO A 37 -12.48 2.01 -4.25
C PRO A 37 -12.92 1.50 -2.88
N VAL A 38 -12.15 0.58 -2.27
CA VAL A 38 -12.45 0.04 -0.93
C VAL A 38 -12.33 1.14 0.13
N LEU A 39 -11.28 1.98 0.05
CA LEU A 39 -11.13 3.11 0.97
C LEU A 39 -12.12 4.25 0.65
N VAL A 40 -12.34 4.55 -0.64
CA VAL A 40 -13.32 5.55 -1.10
C VAL A 40 -14.72 5.24 -0.58
N ALA A 41 -15.13 3.97 -0.57
CA ALA A 41 -16.43 3.56 -0.04
C ALA A 41 -16.61 3.87 1.46
N LYS A 42 -15.51 3.99 2.21
CA LYS A 42 -15.53 4.24 3.66
C LYS A 42 -15.44 5.72 4.02
N ILE A 43 -14.60 6.49 3.31
CA ILE A 43 -14.34 7.91 3.63
C ILE A 43 -15.03 8.89 2.68
N GLY A 44 -15.62 8.39 1.60
CA GLY A 44 -16.21 9.20 0.54
C GLY A 44 -15.19 9.70 -0.48
N ARG A 45 -15.66 9.97 -1.70
CA ARG A 45 -14.81 10.39 -2.82
C ARG A 45 -14.13 11.75 -2.60
N GLY A 46 -14.86 12.72 -2.02
CA GLY A 46 -14.34 14.06 -1.77
C GLY A 46 -13.15 14.04 -0.81
N ALA A 47 -13.29 13.34 0.32
CA ALA A 47 -12.24 13.27 1.32
C ALA A 47 -11.04 12.44 0.84
N TYR A 48 -11.29 11.34 0.10
CA TYR A 48 -10.20 10.60 -0.55
C TYR A 48 -9.40 11.46 -1.54
N ARG A 49 -10.08 12.32 -2.31
CA ARG A 49 -9.43 13.23 -3.25
C ARG A 49 -8.47 14.16 -2.52
N GLU A 50 -8.92 14.85 -1.47
CA GLU A 50 -8.05 15.75 -0.71
C GLU A 50 -6.86 15.02 -0.08
N LEU A 51 -7.07 13.78 0.38
CA LEU A 51 -6.03 12.92 0.96
C LEU A 51 -5.00 12.40 -0.07
N SER A 52 -5.35 12.28 -1.35
CA SER A 52 -4.47 11.64 -2.37
C SER A 52 -3.94 12.59 -3.44
N GLU A 53 -4.61 13.73 -3.69
CA GLU A 53 -4.21 14.71 -4.70
C GLU A 53 -3.39 15.87 -4.09
N ASN A 54 -3.36 16.00 -2.76
CA ASN A 54 -2.53 16.98 -2.06
C ASN A 54 -1.31 16.30 -1.41
N LEU A 55 -0.10 16.75 -1.73
CA LEU A 55 1.13 16.14 -1.20
C LEU A 55 1.29 16.33 0.32
N GLU A 56 0.88 17.49 0.85
CA GLU A 56 0.98 17.80 2.28
C GLU A 56 0.06 16.92 3.11
N VAL A 57 -1.12 16.61 2.59
CA VAL A 57 -2.05 15.69 3.24
C VAL A 57 -1.68 14.22 2.94
N GLY A 58 -1.19 13.94 1.74
CA GLY A 58 -0.84 12.60 1.28
C GLY A 58 0.22 11.91 2.13
N LYS A 59 1.16 12.67 2.71
CA LYS A 59 2.19 12.14 3.61
C LYS A 59 1.62 11.49 4.87
N PHE A 60 0.42 11.90 5.31
CA PHE A 60 -0.27 11.22 6.41
C PHE A 60 -0.68 9.79 6.04
N GLY A 61 -0.66 9.39 4.77
CA GLY A 61 -0.91 8.00 4.37
C GLY A 61 0.08 7.00 4.98
N GLU A 62 1.34 7.42 5.15
CA GLU A 62 2.32 6.60 5.86
C GLU A 62 1.96 6.49 7.34
N TRP A 63 1.62 7.61 7.99
CA TRP A 63 1.19 7.60 9.38
C TRP A 63 -0.08 6.75 9.53
N LEU A 64 -1.16 6.98 8.80
CA LEU A 64 -2.44 6.27 8.91
C LEU A 64 -2.32 4.72 8.95
N PHE A 65 -1.31 4.15 8.29
CA PHE A 65 -1.09 2.70 8.24
C PHE A 65 0.07 2.20 9.12
N SER A 66 0.82 3.09 9.77
CA SER A 66 2.05 2.75 10.48
C SER A 66 1.85 1.71 11.59
N ALA A 67 0.77 1.81 12.36
CA ALA A 67 0.44 0.90 13.47
C ALA A 67 0.15 -0.53 12.99
N HIS A 68 -0.16 -0.70 11.71
CA HIS A 68 -0.38 -2.01 11.10
C HIS A 68 0.81 -2.48 10.23
N ALA A 69 1.75 -1.58 9.93
CA ALA A 69 2.87 -1.86 9.05
C ALA A 69 4.02 -2.61 9.74
N SER A 70 4.16 -2.56 11.07
CA SER A 70 5.15 -3.34 11.82
C SER A 70 4.71 -3.53 13.29
N ASP A 71 5.22 -4.55 13.98
CA ASP A 71 4.95 -4.79 15.42
C ASP A 71 5.95 -4.05 16.32
N ASP A 72 7.17 -3.85 15.85
CA ASP A 72 8.30 -3.37 16.67
C ASP A 72 8.62 -1.89 16.43
N ARG A 73 7.73 -1.16 15.75
CA ARG A 73 7.95 0.25 15.46
C ARG A 73 7.47 1.08 16.66
N VAL A 74 8.41 1.74 17.33
CA VAL A 74 8.08 2.80 18.28
C VAL A 74 7.48 3.94 17.48
N GLU A 75 6.19 4.17 17.68
CA GLU A 75 5.49 5.28 17.04
C GLU A 75 5.71 6.57 17.85
N PRO A 76 5.96 7.70 17.18
CA PRO A 76 5.88 8.99 17.84
C PRO A 76 4.47 9.23 18.37
N ASP A 77 4.35 10.08 19.38
CA ASP A 77 3.05 10.46 19.92
C ASP A 77 2.16 11.09 18.82
N ASP A 78 0.92 10.61 18.72
CA ASP A 78 -0.02 11.02 17.67
C ASP A 78 -0.40 12.50 17.80
N ASP A 79 -0.48 13.03 19.03
CA ASP A 79 -0.79 14.44 19.28
C ASP A 79 0.40 15.31 18.83
N GLU A 80 1.62 14.92 19.22
CA GLU A 80 2.85 15.61 18.83
C GLU A 80 3.03 15.66 17.30
N LEU A 81 2.73 14.55 16.60
CA LEU A 81 2.81 14.49 15.14
C LEU A 81 1.78 15.42 14.48
N LEU A 82 0.52 15.39 14.95
CA LEU A 82 -0.56 16.24 14.42
C LEU A 82 -0.35 17.73 14.75
N ASP A 83 0.32 18.05 15.85
CA ASP A 83 0.73 19.41 16.19
C ASP A 83 1.87 19.90 15.29
N ARG A 84 2.88 19.07 15.06
CA ARG A 84 4.02 19.41 14.19
C ARG A 84 3.59 19.71 12.75
N PHE A 85 2.57 19.02 12.26
CA PHE A 85 2.10 19.10 10.87
C PHE A 85 0.71 19.74 10.75
N ALA A 86 0.34 20.61 11.70
CA ALA A 86 -0.98 21.22 11.73
C ALA A 86 -1.31 22.03 10.46
N ASP A 87 -0.33 22.78 9.92
CA ASP A 87 -0.49 23.60 8.73
C ASP A 87 -0.75 22.75 7.47
N ASP A 88 -0.24 21.52 7.45
CA ASP A 88 -0.41 20.58 6.35
C ASP A 88 -1.83 20.04 6.23
N LEU A 89 -2.66 20.26 7.26
CA LEU A 89 -4.07 19.87 7.28
C LEU A 89 -4.99 20.92 6.65
N ALA A 90 -4.50 22.15 6.38
CA ALA A 90 -5.28 23.22 5.76
C ALA A 90 -5.98 22.83 4.42
N PRO A 91 -5.43 21.93 3.59
CA PRO A 91 -6.10 21.47 2.37
C PRO A 91 -7.31 20.55 2.59
N LEU A 92 -7.51 19.99 3.81
CA LEU A 92 -8.66 19.13 4.14
C LEU A 92 -9.92 19.97 4.39
N ARG A 93 -10.60 20.40 3.33
CA ARG A 93 -11.73 21.33 3.39
C ARG A 93 -13.09 20.65 3.48
N VAL A 94 -13.21 19.39 3.04
CA VAL A 94 -14.51 18.69 3.09
C VAL A 94 -14.82 18.08 4.47
N VAL A 95 -13.89 18.17 5.41
CA VAL A 95 -14.03 17.61 6.76
C VAL A 95 -14.02 18.74 7.79
N GLY A 96 -14.89 18.65 8.80
CA GLY A 96 -15.04 19.72 9.78
C GLY A 96 -13.87 19.81 10.77
N ASP A 97 -13.36 18.67 11.23
CA ASP A 97 -12.22 18.57 12.14
C ASP A 97 -11.19 17.59 11.54
N PRO A 98 -10.17 18.09 10.83
CA PRO A 98 -9.17 17.26 10.18
C PRO A 98 -8.44 16.31 11.13
N ARG A 99 -8.10 16.76 12.34
CA ARG A 99 -7.35 15.96 13.32
C ARG A 99 -8.18 14.80 13.81
N ARG A 100 -9.40 15.07 14.26
CA ARG A 100 -10.33 14.03 14.70
C ARG A 100 -10.68 13.07 13.56
N TRP A 101 -10.85 13.59 12.35
CA TRP A 101 -11.14 12.78 11.18
C TRP A 101 -9.97 11.84 10.83
N LEU A 102 -8.74 12.34 10.85
CA LEU A 102 -7.53 11.55 10.61
C LEU A 102 -7.35 10.43 11.66
N ARG A 103 -7.59 10.70 12.95
CA ARG A 103 -7.59 9.66 13.99
C ARG A 103 -8.65 8.60 13.75
N ARG A 104 -9.88 9.02 13.43
CA ARG A 104 -10.95 8.08 13.06
C ARG A 104 -10.53 7.21 11.89
N ILE A 105 -9.84 7.76 10.88
CA ILE A 105 -9.34 6.96 9.78
C ILE A 105 -8.32 5.93 10.27
N ARG A 106 -7.31 6.37 11.02
CA ARG A 106 -6.25 5.52 11.58
C ARG A 106 -6.81 4.37 12.40
N ASP A 107 -7.70 4.67 13.34
CA ASP A 107 -8.09 3.74 14.41
C ASP A 107 -9.29 2.87 14.03
N GLU A 108 -10.19 3.37 13.18
CA GLU A 108 -11.42 2.66 12.80
C GLU A 108 -11.38 2.22 11.33
N VAL A 109 -11.13 3.16 10.41
CA VAL A 109 -11.31 2.91 8.97
C VAL A 109 -10.21 2.04 8.39
N VAL A 110 -8.95 2.25 8.78
CA VAL A 110 -7.80 1.48 8.27
C VAL A 110 -7.90 -0.01 8.65
N PRO A 111 -8.18 -0.40 9.92
CA PRO A 111 -8.41 -1.80 10.26
C PRO A 111 -9.50 -2.48 9.42
N GLU A 112 -10.60 -1.77 9.16
CA GLU A 112 -11.68 -2.26 8.31
C GLU A 112 -11.28 -2.35 6.85
N PHE A 113 -10.60 -1.33 6.31
CA PHE A 113 -10.08 -1.33 4.96
C PHE A 113 -9.17 -2.53 4.74
N LEU A 114 -8.23 -2.80 5.66
CA LEU A 114 -7.31 -3.93 5.57
C LEU A 114 -8.05 -5.27 5.57
N ARG A 115 -9.09 -5.42 6.40
CA ARG A 115 -9.94 -6.61 6.42
C ARG A 115 -10.65 -6.80 5.08
N ASP A 116 -11.30 -5.76 4.57
CA ASP A 116 -12.10 -5.83 3.35
C ASP A 116 -11.21 -6.01 2.10
N ALA A 117 -10.02 -5.41 2.10
CA ALA A 117 -9.00 -5.60 1.06
C ALA A 117 -8.48 -7.05 1.03
N CYS A 118 -8.19 -7.65 2.20
CA CYS A 118 -7.84 -9.07 2.29
C CYS A 118 -8.95 -9.96 1.72
N ALA A 119 -10.20 -9.71 2.11
CA ALA A 119 -11.36 -10.46 1.61
C ALA A 119 -11.50 -10.33 0.07
N HIS A 120 -11.22 -9.15 -0.49
CA HIS A 120 -11.23 -8.94 -1.93
C HIS A 120 -10.17 -9.78 -2.68
N VAL A 121 -8.96 -9.86 -2.12
CA VAL A 121 -7.88 -10.71 -2.66
C VAL A 121 -8.28 -12.19 -2.60
N GLU A 122 -8.85 -12.63 -1.47
CA GLU A 122 -9.26 -14.01 -1.25
C GLU A 122 -10.41 -14.43 -2.17
N ALA A 123 -11.44 -13.59 -2.30
CA ALA A 123 -12.58 -13.82 -3.18
C ALA A 123 -12.16 -13.94 -4.66
N ALA A 124 -11.05 -13.29 -5.03
CA ALA A 124 -10.49 -13.35 -6.37
C ALA A 124 -9.61 -14.59 -6.63
N GLY A 125 -9.41 -15.44 -5.61
CA GLY A 125 -8.48 -16.56 -5.59
C GLY A 125 -7.09 -16.13 -5.12
N VAL A 126 -6.62 -16.68 -4.01
CA VAL A 126 -5.31 -16.36 -3.42
C VAL A 126 -4.20 -16.76 -4.40
N PRO A 127 -3.38 -15.81 -4.89
CA PRO A 127 -2.32 -16.12 -5.84
C PRO A 127 -1.09 -16.70 -5.11
N ALA A 128 -0.17 -17.28 -5.88
CA ALA A 128 1.14 -17.68 -5.35
C ALA A 128 2.01 -16.47 -4.97
N ALA A 129 1.86 -15.34 -5.68
CA ALA A 129 2.60 -14.12 -5.42
C ALA A 129 1.74 -12.86 -5.58
N VAL A 130 1.97 -11.86 -4.72
CA VAL A 130 1.39 -10.51 -4.77
C VAL A 130 2.52 -9.50 -4.88
N GLY A 131 2.46 -8.65 -5.90
CA GLY A 131 3.28 -7.44 -6.00
C GLY A 131 2.48 -6.19 -5.68
N PHE A 132 3.09 -5.26 -4.95
CA PHE A 132 2.59 -3.90 -4.72
C PHE A 132 3.32 -2.92 -5.64
N ALA A 133 2.58 -2.05 -6.31
CA ALA A 133 3.14 -0.99 -7.15
C ALA A 133 3.04 0.36 -6.42
N CYS A 134 3.97 0.59 -5.50
CA CYS A 134 4.01 1.74 -4.61
C CYS A 134 4.60 2.98 -5.30
N GLU A 135 3.85 4.07 -5.25
CA GLU A 135 4.37 5.44 -5.38
C GLU A 135 4.67 6.02 -3.99
N SER A 136 4.89 7.33 -3.91
CA SER A 136 5.01 8.06 -2.66
C SER A 136 3.80 7.82 -1.75
N PHE A 137 4.07 7.66 -0.46
CA PHE A 137 3.06 7.55 0.61
C PHE A 137 2.17 6.30 0.57
N GLN A 138 2.60 5.24 -0.13
CA GLN A 138 1.88 3.98 -0.25
C GLN A 138 2.56 2.81 0.49
N THR A 139 3.73 3.03 1.08
CA THR A 139 4.61 1.96 1.56
C THR A 139 4.05 1.29 2.81
N ASN A 140 3.66 2.05 3.85
CA ASN A 140 3.04 1.47 5.03
C ASN A 140 1.68 0.82 4.71
N ALA A 141 0.91 1.35 3.76
CA ALA A 141 -0.33 0.72 3.31
C ALA A 141 -0.08 -0.66 2.67
N ALA A 142 0.95 -0.77 1.82
CA ALA A 142 1.38 -2.03 1.23
C ALA A 142 1.93 -3.01 2.28
N LEU A 143 2.76 -2.53 3.22
CA LEU A 143 3.31 -3.32 4.32
C LEU A 143 2.21 -3.89 5.22
N ALA A 144 1.28 -3.04 5.66
CA ALA A 144 0.16 -3.44 6.52
C ALA A 144 -0.73 -4.50 5.86
N LEU A 145 -1.09 -4.29 4.58
CA LEU A 145 -1.89 -5.26 3.83
C LEU A 145 -1.13 -6.55 3.56
N GLY A 146 0.13 -6.45 3.13
CA GLY A 146 1.02 -7.59 2.90
C GLY A 146 1.15 -8.45 4.16
N ARG A 147 1.39 -7.83 5.31
CA ARG A 147 1.50 -8.50 6.60
C ARG A 147 0.25 -9.29 6.96
N ARG A 148 -0.95 -8.69 6.80
CA ARG A 148 -2.22 -9.40 7.04
C ARG A 148 -2.44 -10.56 6.06
N LEU A 149 -2.12 -10.35 4.78
CA LEU A 149 -2.20 -11.42 3.79
C LEU A 149 -1.24 -12.56 4.11
N LYS A 150 0.01 -12.28 4.48
CA LYS A 150 1.00 -13.31 4.86
C LYS A 150 0.57 -14.09 6.11
N ARG A 151 0.04 -13.41 7.13
CA ARG A 151 -0.48 -14.08 8.34
C ARG A 151 -1.60 -15.08 8.03
N ARG A 152 -2.46 -14.75 7.06
CA ARG A 152 -3.57 -15.62 6.62
C ARG A 152 -3.11 -16.70 5.63
N HIS A 153 -2.12 -16.37 4.80
CA HIS A 153 -1.59 -17.22 3.73
C HIS A 153 -0.05 -17.27 3.81
N PRO A 154 0.53 -18.10 4.70
CA PRO A 154 1.99 -18.09 4.93
C PRO A 154 2.85 -18.42 3.71
N ARG A 155 2.28 -19.12 2.72
CA ARG A 155 2.95 -19.48 1.46
C ARG A 155 2.91 -18.37 0.40
N LEU A 156 2.06 -17.35 0.58
CA LEU A 156 1.95 -16.24 -0.36
C LEU A 156 3.28 -15.49 -0.43
N LYS A 157 3.83 -15.29 -1.63
CA LYS A 157 5.00 -14.45 -1.85
C LYS A 157 4.61 -12.98 -2.00
N LEU A 158 5.36 -12.08 -1.37
CA LEU A 158 5.10 -10.65 -1.35
C LEU A 158 6.28 -9.88 -1.94
N VAL A 159 5.99 -9.04 -2.92
CA VAL A 159 6.96 -8.17 -3.59
C VAL A 159 6.55 -6.72 -3.41
N LEU A 160 7.43 -5.88 -2.87
CA LEU A 160 7.26 -4.43 -2.87
C LEU A 160 8.03 -3.84 -4.04
N GLY A 161 7.45 -2.90 -4.78
CA GLY A 161 8.19 -2.21 -5.83
C GLY A 161 7.58 -0.87 -6.22
N GLY A 162 8.22 -0.19 -7.15
CA GLY A 162 7.86 1.16 -7.60
C GLY A 162 8.72 2.25 -6.95
N ILE A 163 8.42 3.51 -7.24
CA ILE A 163 9.25 4.66 -6.82
C ILE A 163 9.19 4.93 -5.32
N GLY A 164 8.14 4.47 -4.63
CA GLY A 164 8.03 4.58 -3.17
C GLY A 164 8.92 3.61 -2.40
N VAL A 165 9.59 2.72 -3.14
CA VAL A 165 10.59 1.79 -2.63
C VAL A 165 11.95 2.35 -3.05
N HIS A 166 12.63 2.99 -2.10
CA HIS A 166 13.97 3.52 -2.32
C HIS A 166 15.03 2.42 -2.33
N ASP A 167 16.16 2.69 -2.98
CA ASP A 167 17.33 1.80 -3.01
C ASP A 167 17.94 1.53 -1.62
N GLU A 168 17.47 2.25 -0.61
CA GLU A 168 17.83 2.16 0.81
C GLU A 168 17.13 1.01 1.56
N TRP A 169 16.45 0.09 0.87
CA TRP A 169 15.98 -1.16 1.49
C TRP A 169 17.17 -2.03 1.92
N THR A 170 17.60 -1.88 3.17
CA THR A 170 18.71 -2.62 3.77
C THR A 170 18.26 -3.94 4.39
N ALA A 171 19.22 -4.75 4.84
CA ALA A 171 18.94 -5.95 5.63
C ALA A 171 18.07 -5.65 6.87
N ASP A 172 18.27 -4.49 7.50
CA ASP A 172 17.50 -4.06 8.67
C ASP A 172 16.03 -3.78 8.29
N SER A 173 15.77 -3.23 7.10
CA SER A 173 14.40 -3.08 6.59
C SER A 173 13.68 -4.41 6.42
N PHE A 174 14.39 -5.47 5.98
CA PHE A 174 13.83 -6.82 5.93
C PHE A 174 13.61 -7.44 7.32
N GLN A 175 14.39 -7.06 8.33
CA GLN A 175 14.14 -7.47 9.71
C GLN A 175 12.87 -6.83 10.28
N LEU A 176 12.57 -5.58 9.90
CA LEU A 176 11.35 -4.88 10.31
C LEU A 176 10.10 -5.31 9.53
N ALA A 177 10.30 -5.91 8.35
CA ALA A 177 9.25 -6.42 7.48
C ALA A 177 9.52 -7.84 6.96
N PRO A 178 9.70 -8.85 7.84
CA PRO A 178 10.15 -10.20 7.46
C PRO A 178 9.13 -10.98 6.61
N TRP A 179 7.92 -10.46 6.45
CA TRP A 179 6.91 -11.01 5.54
C TRP A 179 7.13 -10.59 4.08
N VAL A 180 8.03 -9.65 3.77
CA VAL A 180 8.34 -9.25 2.39
C VAL A 180 9.41 -10.18 1.82
N ASP A 181 9.11 -10.90 0.74
CA ASP A 181 10.04 -11.87 0.15
C ASP A 181 11.02 -11.22 -0.83
N ALA A 182 10.63 -10.12 -1.48
CA ALA A 182 11.48 -9.42 -2.42
C ALA A 182 11.10 -7.94 -2.55
N VAL A 183 12.06 -7.17 -3.01
CA VAL A 183 11.92 -5.74 -3.30
C VAL A 183 12.39 -5.49 -4.73
N ALA A 184 11.64 -4.69 -5.48
CA ALA A 184 11.91 -4.33 -6.86
C ALA A 184 11.85 -2.80 -7.03
N PRO A 185 12.98 -2.10 -6.80
CA PRO A 185 13.05 -0.64 -6.96
C PRO A 185 12.73 -0.19 -8.39
N ALA A 186 12.50 1.11 -8.55
CA ALA A 186 12.29 1.70 -9.87
C ALA A 186 13.47 1.40 -10.82
N GLY A 187 13.17 1.12 -12.10
CA GLY A 187 14.20 0.78 -13.10
C GLY A 187 14.55 -0.71 -13.18
N THR A 188 13.99 -1.57 -12.32
CA THR A 188 14.22 -3.04 -12.35
C THR A 188 13.25 -3.81 -13.25
N ASP A 189 12.61 -3.14 -14.22
CA ASP A 189 11.54 -3.67 -15.05
C ASP A 189 11.90 -4.98 -15.77
N GLU A 190 13.14 -5.15 -16.20
CA GLU A 190 13.62 -6.35 -16.89
C GLU A 190 13.65 -7.58 -15.98
N LEU A 191 13.86 -7.38 -14.68
CA LEU A 191 13.97 -8.44 -13.67
C LEU A 191 12.63 -8.90 -13.12
N LEU A 192 11.55 -8.13 -13.32
CA LEU A 192 10.25 -8.43 -12.75
C LEU A 192 9.68 -9.78 -13.21
N VAL A 193 9.77 -10.10 -14.50
CA VAL A 193 9.26 -11.40 -15.01
C VAL A 193 10.07 -12.59 -14.46
N PRO A 194 11.42 -12.59 -14.54
CA PRO A 194 12.25 -13.60 -13.88
C PRO A 194 11.95 -13.75 -12.39
N LEU A 195 11.83 -12.64 -11.65
CA LEU A 195 11.53 -12.63 -10.23
C LEU A 195 10.21 -13.33 -9.92
N PHE A 196 9.12 -12.97 -10.60
CA PHE A 196 7.82 -13.60 -10.37
C PHE A 196 7.81 -15.09 -10.78
N LYS A 197 8.58 -15.50 -11.79
CA LYS A 197 8.75 -16.92 -12.13
C LYS A 197 9.43 -17.69 -11.00
N ALA A 198 10.53 -17.16 -10.47
CA ALA A 198 11.25 -17.77 -9.36
C ALA A 198 10.36 -17.90 -8.12
N LEU A 199 9.66 -16.82 -7.74
CA LEU A 199 8.76 -16.82 -6.59
C LEU A 199 7.62 -17.83 -6.70
N VAL A 200 7.08 -18.04 -7.91
CA VAL A 200 6.00 -19.01 -8.16
C VAL A 200 6.52 -20.45 -8.18
N ALA A 201 7.77 -20.67 -8.60
CA ALA A 201 8.39 -21.99 -8.62
C ALA A 201 8.77 -22.49 -7.20
N GLY A 202 9.00 -21.57 -6.26
CA GLY A 202 9.51 -21.88 -4.91
C GLY A 202 11.02 -21.95 -4.86
#